data_AF-A0A9D4WXT0-F1
#
_entry.id   AF-A0A9D4WXT0-F1
#
_cell.length_a   1.000
_cell.length_b   1.000
_cell.length_c   1.000
_cell.angle_alpha   90.00
_cell.angle_beta   90.00
_cell.angle_gamma   90.00
#
_symmetry.space_group_name_H-M   'P 1'
#
loop_
_entity.id
_entity.type
_entity.pdbx_description
1 polymer ?
#
loop_
_entity_poly.entity_id
_entity_poly.type
_entity_poly.pdbx_seq_one_letter_code
_entity_poly.pdbx_strand_id
1 'polypeptide(L)'
;MLITPFFARQIDDLTCPEVLLALLPCLPFLQGIGPPTPPNNCCIGLNNLNQRANTIQIRKDVCNCLKPAASRFKVNPDKSKQLPKLCNIALSVPFDPSVDCNTVQ
;
A
#
# COMPACT_ATOMS: atom_id res chain seq x y z
N MET A 1 31.82 -24.10 -14.52
CA MET A 1 31.04 -22.85 -14.54
C MET A 1 29.64 -23.20 -15.00
N LEU A 2 28.71 -23.41 -14.07
CA LEU A 2 27.34 -23.82 -14.40
C LEU A 2 26.50 -22.55 -14.52
N ILE A 3 26.18 -22.17 -15.76
CA ILE A 3 25.17 -21.15 -16.04
C ILE A 3 23.83 -21.84 -15.83
N THR A 4 23.31 -21.81 -14.61
CA THR A 4 21.89 -22.07 -14.41
C THR A 4 21.14 -20.95 -15.12
N PRO A 5 20.17 -21.25 -16.02
CA PRO A 5 19.27 -20.21 -16.48
C PRO A 5 18.62 -19.67 -15.22
N PHE A 6 18.84 -18.38 -14.95
CA PHE A 6 17.94 -17.61 -14.12
C PHE A 6 16.58 -17.71 -14.83
N PHE A 7 15.84 -18.80 -14.57
CA PHE A 7 14.40 -18.72 -14.47
C PHE A 7 14.17 -17.75 -13.31
N ALA A 8 14.25 -16.46 -13.63
CA ALA A 8 13.56 -15.47 -12.88
C ALA A 8 12.09 -15.89 -12.94
N ARG A 9 11.66 -16.67 -11.94
CA ARG A 9 10.28 -16.61 -11.51
C ARG A 9 10.11 -15.20 -10.97
N GLN A 10 9.95 -14.24 -11.86
CA GLN A 10 9.38 -12.97 -11.51
C GLN A 10 7.89 -13.25 -11.34
N ILE A 11 7.51 -13.63 -10.12
CA ILE A 11 6.13 -13.61 -9.64
C ILE A 11 6.13 -12.89 -8.27
N ASP A 12 6.76 -11.73 -8.23
CA ASP A 12 6.42 -10.70 -7.25
C ASP A 12 6.12 -9.44 -8.07
N ASP A 13 4.85 -9.28 -8.43
CA ASP A 13 4.38 -8.14 -9.23
C ASP A 13 4.37 -6.83 -8.41
N LEU A 14 4.86 -6.83 -7.17
CA LEU A 14 4.94 -5.62 -6.35
C LEU A 14 5.99 -5.74 -5.24
N THR A 15 7.02 -4.90 -5.26
CA THR A 15 8.03 -4.88 -4.19
C THR A 15 7.65 -3.89 -3.09
N CYS A 16 8.09 -4.13 -1.85
CA CYS A 16 7.80 -3.21 -0.75
C CYS A 16 8.33 -1.77 -0.99
N PRO A 17 9.54 -1.56 -1.56
CA PRO A 17 9.96 -0.21 -1.95
C PRO A 17 9.00 0.48 -2.93
N GLU A 18 8.49 -0.22 -3.94
CA GLU A 18 7.49 0.33 -4.87
C GLU A 18 6.20 0.74 -4.17
N VAL A 19 5.73 -0.10 -3.24
CA VAL A 19 4.55 0.17 -2.41
C VAL A 19 4.73 1.46 -1.60
N LEU A 20 5.87 1.61 -0.94
CA LEU A 20 6.15 2.78 -0.11
C LEU A 20 6.28 4.05 -0.94
N LEU A 21 6.94 3.96 -2.11
CA LEU A 21 7.06 5.09 -3.04
C LEU A 21 5.69 5.56 -3.56
N ALA A 22 4.78 4.63 -3.84
CA ALA A 22 3.42 4.96 -4.28
C ALA A 22 2.60 5.70 -3.20
N LEU A 23 2.90 5.48 -1.92
CA LEU A 23 2.22 6.13 -0.79
C LEU A 23 2.84 7.45 -0.33
N LEU A 24 4.06 7.79 -0.76
CA LEU A 24 4.71 9.04 -0.36
C LEU A 24 3.82 10.28 -0.54
N PRO A 25 3.08 10.44 -1.66
CA PRO A 25 2.19 11.60 -1.84
C PRO A 25 1.03 11.64 -0.85
N CYS A 26 0.66 10.50 -0.25
CA CYS A 26 -0.44 10.39 0.71
C CYS A 26 -0.03 10.77 2.13
N LEU A 27 1.27 10.75 2.45
CA LEU A 27 1.75 10.85 3.84
C LEU A 27 1.26 12.08 4.60
N PRO A 28 1.28 13.32 4.05
CA PRO A 28 0.80 14.48 4.80
C PRO A 28 -0.67 14.37 5.22
N PHE A 29 -1.52 13.85 4.31
CA PHE A 29 -2.93 13.58 4.62
C PHE A 29 -3.07 12.47 5.67
N LEU A 30 -2.37 11.36 5.46
CA LEU A 30 -2.38 10.19 6.36
C LEU A 30 -1.88 10.53 7.77
N GLN A 31 -0.96 11.47 7.92
CA GLN A 31 -0.47 11.97 9.20
C GLN A 31 -1.40 13.02 9.84
N GLY A 32 -2.37 13.55 9.08
CA GLY A 32 -3.24 14.62 9.55
C GLY A 32 -2.56 15.99 9.64
N ILE A 33 -1.38 16.16 9.04
CA ILE A 33 -0.64 17.43 8.99
C ILE A 33 -0.81 18.19 7.66
N GLY A 34 -1.44 17.55 6.67
CA GLY A 34 -1.73 18.12 5.36
C GLY A 34 -3.18 18.60 5.18
N PRO A 35 -3.57 18.89 3.93
CA PRO A 35 -4.93 19.31 3.59
C PRO A 35 -6.02 18.31 4.05
N PRO A 36 -7.28 18.75 4.19
CA PRO A 36 -8.38 17.88 4.60
C PRO A 36 -8.71 16.79 3.57
N THR A 37 -8.21 16.91 2.34
CA THR A 37 -8.36 15.95 1.25
C THR A 37 -6.99 15.48 0.74
N PRO A 38 -6.86 14.23 0.26
CA PRO A 38 -5.62 13.73 -0.33
C PRO A 38 -5.35 14.43 -1.67
N PRO A 39 -4.08 14.63 -2.06
CA PRO A 39 -3.75 15.17 -3.37
C PRO A 39 -4.04 14.13 -4.47
N ASN A 40 -4.32 14.58 -5.70
CA ASN A 40 -4.72 13.68 -6.79
C ASN A 40 -3.68 12.58 -7.09
N ASN A 41 -2.38 12.91 -7.01
CA ASN A 41 -1.29 11.95 -7.20
C ASN A 41 -1.25 10.86 -6.12
N CYS A 42 -1.72 11.14 -4.90
CA CYS A 42 -1.93 10.10 -3.88
C CYS A 42 -3.00 9.10 -4.34
N CYS A 43 -4.14 9.58 -4.81
CA CYS A 43 -5.22 8.70 -5.27
C CYS A 43 -4.82 7.88 -6.50
N ILE A 44 -4.06 8.47 -7.44
CA ILE A 44 -3.50 7.75 -8.59
C ILE A 44 -2.55 6.62 -8.12
N GLY A 45 -1.62 6.92 -7.22
CA GLY A 45 -0.70 5.92 -6.66
C GLY A 45 -1.43 4.79 -5.94
N LEU A 46 -2.42 5.13 -5.12
CA LEU A 46 -3.25 4.18 -4.39
C LEU A 46 -4.04 3.27 -5.34
N ASN A 47 -4.63 3.83 -6.40
CA ASN A 47 -5.38 3.05 -7.39
C ASN A 47 -4.49 2.08 -8.15
N ASN A 48 -3.30 2.54 -8.58
CA ASN A 48 -2.33 1.69 -9.29
C ASN A 48 -1.88 0.51 -8.41
N LEU A 49 -1.61 0.76 -7.12
CA LEU A 49 -1.29 -0.29 -6.16
C LEU A 49 -2.45 -1.27 -6.00
N ASN A 50 -3.70 -0.77 -5.89
CA ASN A 50 -4.88 -1.62 -5.75
C ASN A 50 -5.10 -2.54 -6.97
N GLN A 51 -4.84 -2.04 -8.18
CA GLN A 51 -4.95 -2.83 -9.41
C GLN A 51 -3.90 -3.94 -9.51
N ARG A 52 -2.68 -3.69 -9.01
CA ARG A 52 -1.60 -4.69 -8.96
C ARG A 52 -1.79 -5.70 -7.82
N ALA A 53 -2.47 -5.31 -6.75
CA ALA A 53 -2.82 -6.19 -5.63
C ALA A 53 -4.01 -7.14 -5.96
N ASN A 54 -3.89 -7.86 -7.08
CA ASN A 54 -4.95 -8.65 -7.69
C ASN A 54 -5.12 -10.06 -7.10
N THR A 55 -4.10 -10.60 -6.43
CA THR A 55 -4.19 -11.89 -5.71
C THR A 55 -4.19 -11.70 -4.19
N ILE A 56 -4.74 -12.68 -3.47
CA ILE A 56 -4.71 -12.73 -2.00
C ILE A 56 -3.27 -12.62 -1.48
N GLN A 57 -2.36 -13.36 -2.10
CA GLN A 57 -0.95 -13.39 -1.71
C GLN A 57 -0.33 -12.00 -1.83
N ILE A 58 -0.48 -11.34 -2.99
CA ILE A 58 0.04 -9.98 -3.18
C ILE A 58 -0.57 -9.03 -2.14
N ARG A 59 -1.88 -9.08 -1.90
CA ARG A 59 -2.53 -8.21 -0.89
C ARG A 59 -1.95 -8.39 0.51
N LYS A 60 -1.65 -9.63 0.92
CA LYS A 60 -0.97 -9.93 2.19
C LYS A 60 0.44 -9.38 2.22
N ASP A 61 1.18 -9.52 1.13
CA ASP A 61 2.56 -9.01 1.02
C ASP A 61 2.60 -7.48 1.08
N VAL A 62 1.66 -6.80 0.40
CA VAL A 62 1.48 -5.35 0.52
C VAL A 62 1.11 -4.97 1.95
N CYS A 63 0.16 -5.65 2.58
CA CYS A 63 -0.21 -5.38 3.96
C CYS A 63 1.00 -5.49 4.90
N ASN A 64 1.79 -6.56 4.77
CA ASN A 64 2.99 -6.80 5.58
C ASN A 64 4.07 -5.74 5.36
N CYS A 65 4.19 -5.20 4.14
CA CYS A 65 5.04 -4.04 3.86
C CYS A 65 4.53 -2.77 4.55
N LEU A 66 3.23 -2.53 4.49
CA LEU A 66 2.60 -1.29 4.92
C LEU A 66 2.44 -1.16 6.43
N LYS A 67 2.15 -2.26 7.12
CA LYS A 67 1.93 -2.28 8.58
C LYS A 67 3.07 -1.63 9.39
N PRO A 68 4.36 -2.01 9.25
CA PRO A 68 5.45 -1.37 9.97
C PRO A 68 5.68 0.08 9.52
N ALA A 69 5.44 0.38 8.24
CA ALA A 69 5.56 1.73 7.71
C ALA A 69 4.51 2.67 8.30
N ALA A 70 3.27 2.19 8.49
CA ALA A 70 2.21 2.96 9.12
C ALA A 70 2.58 3.40 10.54
N SER A 71 3.20 2.50 11.32
CA SER A 71 3.76 2.84 12.64
C SER A 71 4.91 3.85 12.54
N ARG A 72 5.87 3.63 11.64
CA ARG A 72 7.04 4.52 11.47
C ARG A 72 6.65 5.93 11.05
N PHE A 73 5.67 6.05 10.17
CA PHE A 73 5.19 7.34 9.67
C PHE A 73 4.10 7.95 10.56
N LYS A 74 3.73 7.32 11.67
CA LYS A 74 2.68 7.80 12.58
C LYS A 74 1.37 8.09 11.85
N VAL A 75 0.96 7.14 11.00
CA VAL A 75 -0.30 7.23 10.26
C VAL A 75 -1.46 7.34 11.24
N ASN A 76 -2.34 8.31 11.00
CA ASN A 76 -3.58 8.47 11.73
C ASN A 76 -4.61 7.44 11.22
N PRO A 77 -5.10 6.52 12.07
CA PRO A 77 -6.07 5.50 11.67
C PRO A 77 -7.36 6.06 11.06
N ASP A 78 -7.84 7.21 11.53
CA ASP A 78 -9.06 7.83 11.02
C ASP A 78 -8.83 8.41 9.62
N LYS A 79 -7.65 8.98 9.36
CA LYS A 79 -7.27 9.44 8.01
C LYS A 79 -7.12 8.26 7.06
N SER A 80 -6.50 7.17 7.51
CA SER A 80 -6.40 5.95 6.70
C SER A 80 -7.78 5.42 6.28
N LYS A 81 -8.74 5.34 7.23
CA LYS A 81 -10.13 4.91 6.93
C LYS A 81 -10.87 5.85 5.97
N GLN A 82 -10.55 7.14 5.96
CA GLN A 82 -11.16 8.12 5.05
C GLN A 82 -10.56 8.07 3.65
N LEU A 83 -9.29 7.70 3.51
CA LEU A 83 -8.54 7.78 2.25
C LEU A 83 -9.24 7.08 1.07
N PRO A 84 -9.70 5.80 1.18
CA PRO A 84 -10.34 5.11 0.06
C PRO A 84 -11.61 5.82 -0.42
N LYS A 85 -12.41 6.34 0.53
CA LYS A 85 -13.65 7.07 0.21
C LYS A 85 -13.35 8.39 -0.51
N LEU A 86 -12.36 9.13 -0.04
CA LEU A 86 -11.96 10.40 -0.65
C LEU A 86 -11.30 10.22 -2.03
N CYS A 87 -10.65 9.08 -2.26
CA CYS A 87 -10.11 8.73 -3.57
C CYS A 87 -11.12 7.99 -4.49
N ASN A 88 -12.32 7.69 -4.01
CA ASN A 88 -13.33 6.90 -4.72
C ASN A 88 -12.81 5.52 -5.19
N ILE A 89 -12.09 4.82 -4.32
CA ILE A 89 -11.49 3.50 -4.60
C ILE A 89 -12.07 2.46 -3.64
N ALA A 90 -12.50 1.32 -4.19
CA ALA A 90 -12.74 0.11 -3.42
C ALA A 90 -11.39 -0.56 -3.10
N LEU A 91 -10.78 -0.17 -1.99
CA LEU A 91 -9.44 -0.61 -1.60
C LEU A 91 -9.49 -2.01 -0.98
N SER A 92 -8.70 -2.94 -1.56
CA SER A 92 -8.60 -4.33 -1.10
C SER A 92 -7.41 -4.58 -0.18
N VAL A 93 -6.56 -3.57 0.05
CA VAL A 93 -5.38 -3.66 0.93
C VAL A 93 -5.55 -2.71 2.11
N PRO A 94 -5.56 -3.20 3.36
CA PRO A 94 -5.65 -2.32 4.52
C PRO A 94 -4.34 -1.54 4.74
N PHE A 95 -4.47 -0.33 5.28
CA PHE A 95 -3.34 0.55 5.62
C PHE A 95 -3.43 1.04 7.07
N ASP A 96 -3.23 0.17 8.04
CA ASP A 96 -3.36 0.51 9.46
C ASP A 96 -2.27 -0.21 10.27
N PRO A 97 -1.65 0.43 11.28
CA PRO A 97 -0.62 -0.23 12.09
C PRO A 97 -1.13 -1.42 12.91
N SER A 98 -2.43 -1.50 13.19
CA SER A 98 -3.07 -2.55 13.99
C SER A 98 -3.64 -3.71 13.17
N VAL A 99 -3.61 -3.65 11.84
CA VAL A 99 -4.22 -4.68 11.00
C VAL A 99 -3.54 -6.05 11.17
N ASP A 100 -4.32 -7.13 11.16
CA ASP A 100 -3.81 -8.48 10.96
C ASP A 100 -3.74 -8.77 9.46
N CYS A 101 -2.54 -8.82 8.90
CA CYS A 101 -2.35 -9.09 7.48
C CYS A 101 -2.75 -10.51 7.07
N ASN A 102 -2.89 -11.45 8.01
CA ASN A 102 -3.33 -12.80 7.69
C ASN A 102 -4.81 -12.88 7.33
N THR A 103 -5.63 -11.92 7.78
CA THR A 103 -7.07 -11.85 7.50
C THR A 103 -7.39 -11.15 6.18
N VAL A 104 -6.38 -10.64 5.48
CA VAL A 104 -6.57 -10.02 4.16
C VAL A 104 -6.96 -11.09 3.15
N GLN A 105 -8.08 -10.84 2.47
CA GLN A 105 -8.61 -11.69 1.40
C GLN A 105 -8.26 -11.11 0.06
#